data_AF-A0A8J7RAD4-F1
#
_entry.id   AF-A0A8J7RAD4-F1
#
_cell.length_a   1.000
_cell.length_b   1.000
_cell.length_c   1.000
_cell.angle_alpha   90.00
_cell.angle_beta   90.00
_cell.angle_gamma   90.00
#
_symmetry.space_group_name_H-M   'P 1'
#
loop_
_entity.id
_entity.type
_entity.pdbx_description
1 polymer ?
#
loop_
_entity_poly.entity_id
_entity_poly.type
_entity_poly.pdbx_seq_one_letter_code
_entity_poly.pdbx_strand_id
1 'polypeptide(L)'
;FADGMDKYLDYAMGYNLNNPMPLWIKPDQKISPKQVFDAMRDHYEGTPMDMTTDIGAGGSKLPYRWRPMNFEVDGVSYVNERATATQQTGFWFTAQARNYLPDAVGGILWFGVDDAATSCLTPIYCSITDVPECFREGNGHMTQYSPTSAFWIFNRVAQFAYLRYDYIGAEVQKSADEWENAKLKEVLTVDNAAKGLSLKKQKEYLTDYSINTAQSMFNRWVELDQYLMVKYIDGNIKVEDENGFVDNGNGKNIPASPDQPGYSEKWKRAVAADNGDILRVVE
;
A
#
# COMPACT_ATOMS: atom_id res chain seq x y z
N PHE A 1 8.92 -16.83 -3.66
CA PHE A 1 9.72 -17.36 -2.52
C PHE A 1 10.29 -18.74 -2.76
N ALA A 2 9.61 -19.57 -3.57
CA ALA A 2 10.11 -20.87 -4.00
C ALA A 2 9.85 -21.01 -5.51
N ASP A 3 10.82 -21.54 -6.24
CA ASP A 3 10.69 -21.85 -7.65
C ASP A 3 9.73 -23.03 -7.90
N GLY A 4 9.12 -23.09 -9.09
CA GLY A 4 8.27 -24.21 -9.52
C GLY A 4 6.89 -24.27 -8.87
N MET A 5 6.40 -23.16 -8.31
CA MET A 5 5.06 -23.05 -7.73
C MET A 5 3.95 -22.81 -8.76
N ASP A 6 4.32 -22.42 -9.98
CA ASP A 6 3.45 -22.29 -11.16
C ASP A 6 2.71 -23.57 -11.50
N LYS A 7 3.28 -24.73 -11.19
CA LYS A 7 2.63 -26.05 -11.36
C LYS A 7 1.35 -26.24 -10.54
N TYR A 8 1.04 -25.36 -9.58
CA TYR A 8 -0.19 -25.40 -8.77
C TYR A 8 -1.20 -24.31 -9.17
N LEU A 9 -0.95 -23.58 -10.27
CA LEU A 9 -1.83 -22.51 -10.72
C LEU A 9 -3.23 -23.02 -11.07
N ASP A 10 -3.33 -24.21 -11.68
CA ASP A 10 -4.61 -24.84 -12.01
C ASP A 10 -5.44 -25.22 -10.77
N TYR A 11 -4.78 -25.61 -9.69
CA TYR A 11 -5.41 -25.82 -8.38
C TYR A 11 -5.86 -24.49 -7.78
N ALA A 12 -5.01 -23.46 -7.80
CA ALA A 12 -5.34 -22.14 -7.27
C ALA A 12 -6.55 -21.52 -7.97
N MET A 13 -6.69 -21.71 -9.29
CA MET A 13 -7.84 -21.27 -10.09
C MET A 13 -9.04 -22.21 -10.03
N GLY A 14 -8.96 -23.31 -9.25
CA GLY A 14 -10.07 -24.25 -9.06
C GLY A 14 -10.32 -25.22 -10.24
N TYR A 15 -9.48 -25.23 -11.27
CA TYR A 15 -9.62 -26.13 -12.42
C TYR A 15 -9.20 -27.57 -12.14
N ASN A 16 -8.27 -27.78 -11.21
CA ASN A 16 -7.74 -29.11 -10.90
C ASN A 16 -7.56 -29.34 -9.39
N LEU A 17 -8.63 -29.79 -8.73
CA LEU A 17 -8.62 -30.10 -7.30
C LEU A 17 -7.82 -31.36 -6.93
N ASN A 18 -7.31 -32.12 -7.92
CA ASN A 18 -6.49 -33.31 -7.69
C ASN A 18 -4.99 -33.01 -7.55
N ASN A 19 -4.58 -31.75 -7.76
CA ASN A 19 -3.20 -31.27 -7.64
C ASN A 19 -3.04 -30.29 -6.45
N PRO A 20 -3.25 -30.74 -5.21
CA PRO A 20 -3.30 -29.84 -4.06
C PRO A 20 -1.99 -29.09 -3.86
N MET A 21 -2.12 -27.78 -3.65
CA MET A 21 -0.99 -26.94 -3.25
C MET A 21 -0.43 -27.41 -1.90
N PRO A 22 0.90 -27.44 -1.71
CA PRO A 22 1.51 -27.88 -0.46
C PRO A 22 1.21 -26.92 0.68
N LEU A 23 0.90 -27.47 1.86
CA LEU A 23 0.70 -26.68 3.08
C LEU A 23 1.98 -25.94 3.50
N TRP A 24 3.15 -26.54 3.27
CA TRP A 24 4.45 -25.99 3.65
C TRP A 24 5.35 -25.87 2.44
N ILE A 25 5.96 -24.69 2.29
CA ILE A 25 6.90 -24.40 1.22
C ILE A 25 8.22 -24.02 1.87
N LYS A 26 9.29 -24.71 1.50
CA LYS A 26 10.64 -24.29 1.87
C LYS A 26 11.08 -23.21 0.87
N PRO A 27 11.39 -21.99 1.32
CA PRO A 27 11.87 -20.96 0.41
C PRO A 27 13.28 -21.30 -0.08
N ASP A 28 13.62 -20.84 -1.29
CA ASP A 28 14.95 -21.09 -1.89
C ASP A 28 16.07 -20.35 -1.17
N GLN A 29 15.72 -19.29 -0.45
CA GLN A 29 16.63 -18.44 0.31
C GLN A 29 15.97 -17.94 1.60
N LYS A 30 16.78 -17.35 2.48
CA LYS A 30 16.27 -16.69 3.68
C LYS A 30 15.35 -15.53 3.29
N ILE A 31 14.25 -15.38 4.03
CA ILE A 31 13.25 -14.34 3.80
C ILE A 31 13.56 -13.15 4.72
N SER A 32 13.61 -11.94 4.17
CA SER A 32 13.76 -10.70 4.93
C SER A 32 12.40 -10.18 5.42
N PRO A 33 12.35 -9.31 6.44
CA PRO A 33 11.10 -8.65 6.83
C PRO A 33 10.43 -7.91 5.66
N LYS A 34 11.21 -7.15 4.87
CA LYS A 34 10.67 -6.41 3.71
C LYS A 34 9.98 -7.31 2.70
N GLN A 35 10.57 -8.48 2.43
CA GLN A 35 9.95 -9.49 1.57
C GLN A 35 8.59 -9.96 2.09
N VAL A 36 8.45 -10.13 3.41
CA VAL A 36 7.15 -10.47 4.02
C VAL A 36 6.17 -9.31 3.89
N PHE A 37 6.62 -8.06 4.09
CA PHE A 37 5.77 -6.88 3.94
C PHE A 37 5.20 -6.79 2.52
N ASP A 38 6.05 -6.99 1.51
CA ASP A 38 5.68 -6.89 0.10
C ASP A 38 4.75 -8.01 -0.34
N ALA A 39 4.92 -9.22 0.19
CA ALA A 39 4.00 -10.32 -0.11
C ALA A 39 2.57 -10.07 0.41
N MET A 40 2.40 -9.23 1.43
CA MET A 40 1.07 -8.85 1.93
C MET A 40 0.36 -7.81 1.05
N ARG A 41 1.03 -7.28 0.01
CA ARG A 41 0.53 -6.23 -0.89
C ARG A 41 0.03 -6.73 -2.23
N ASP A 42 0.14 -8.04 -2.46
CA ASP A 42 -0.05 -8.66 -3.77
C ASP A 42 -1.53 -8.72 -4.20
N HIS A 43 -1.75 -8.47 -5.49
CA HIS A 43 -3.00 -8.61 -6.23
C HIS A 43 -2.87 -9.59 -7.40
N TYR A 44 -2.02 -10.60 -7.26
CA TYR A 44 -1.72 -11.63 -8.25
C TYR A 44 -1.00 -11.12 -9.49
N GLU A 45 -0.22 -10.04 -9.36
CA GLU A 45 0.48 -9.39 -10.47
C GLU A 45 1.28 -10.39 -11.31
N GLY A 46 1.12 -10.34 -12.63
CA GLY A 46 1.81 -11.24 -13.57
C GLY A 46 1.23 -12.65 -13.67
N THR A 47 0.10 -12.95 -13.03
CA THR A 47 -0.62 -14.23 -13.17
C THR A 47 -1.93 -14.05 -13.96
N PRO A 48 -2.63 -15.13 -14.36
CA PRO A 48 -3.97 -15.02 -14.93
C PRO A 48 -5.04 -14.39 -14.02
N MET A 49 -4.77 -14.26 -12.72
CA MET A 49 -5.67 -13.64 -11.73
C MET A 49 -5.37 -12.14 -11.54
N ASP A 50 -4.39 -11.59 -12.28
CA ASP A 50 -3.98 -10.19 -12.19
C ASP A 50 -5.11 -9.24 -12.60
N MET A 51 -5.69 -8.59 -11.59
CA MET A 51 -6.80 -7.65 -11.76
C MET A 51 -6.39 -6.32 -12.39
N THR A 52 -5.11 -6.07 -12.67
CA THR A 52 -4.68 -4.87 -13.41
C THR A 52 -4.84 -5.01 -14.92
N THR A 53 -5.07 -6.24 -15.40
CA THR A 53 -4.94 -6.58 -16.83
C THR A 53 -6.27 -6.54 -17.58
N ASP A 54 -7.41 -6.67 -16.92
CA ASP A 54 -8.74 -6.66 -17.54
C ASP A 54 -9.39 -5.25 -17.60
N ILE A 55 -10.57 -5.14 -18.21
CA ILE A 55 -11.23 -3.83 -18.41
C ILE A 55 -11.78 -3.24 -17.10
N GLY A 56 -12.06 -4.06 -16.09
CA GLY A 56 -12.47 -3.65 -14.75
C GLY A 56 -11.40 -2.87 -14.00
N ALA A 57 -10.13 -2.95 -14.42
CA ALA A 57 -9.06 -2.09 -13.92
C ALA A 57 -9.20 -0.61 -14.39
N GLY A 58 -10.13 -0.36 -15.32
CA GLY A 58 -10.39 0.95 -15.89
C GLY A 58 -9.20 1.52 -16.66
N GLY A 59 -9.17 2.85 -16.75
CA GLY A 59 -8.11 3.57 -17.44
C GLY A 59 -6.78 3.62 -16.69
N SER A 60 -6.78 3.24 -15.40
CA SER A 60 -5.69 3.53 -14.45
C SER A 60 -5.14 2.29 -13.73
N LYS A 61 -5.37 1.09 -14.30
CA LYS A 61 -4.85 -0.19 -13.79
C LYS A 61 -5.19 -0.47 -12.31
N LEU A 62 -6.40 -0.15 -11.88
CA LEU A 62 -6.85 -0.38 -10.51
C LEU A 62 -6.94 -1.90 -10.21
N PRO A 63 -6.18 -2.44 -9.24
CA PRO A 63 -6.20 -3.88 -8.96
C PRO A 63 -7.36 -4.31 -8.04
N TYR A 64 -8.41 -3.50 -7.90
CA TYR A 64 -9.54 -3.79 -7.02
C TYR A 64 -10.85 -3.93 -7.76
N ARG A 65 -11.73 -4.75 -7.19
CA ARG A 65 -13.12 -4.90 -7.63
C ARG A 65 -14.03 -4.59 -6.45
N TRP A 66 -14.84 -3.55 -6.61
CA TRP A 66 -15.81 -3.19 -5.59
C TRP A 66 -16.84 -4.30 -5.45
N ARG A 67 -17.18 -4.66 -4.21
CA ARG A 67 -18.11 -5.74 -3.94
C ARG A 67 -19.48 -5.45 -4.60
N PRO A 68 -20.21 -6.49 -5.06
CA PRO A 68 -19.97 -7.93 -4.87
C PRO A 68 -18.85 -8.50 -5.74
N MET A 69 -18.18 -9.57 -5.25
CA MET A 69 -17.10 -10.23 -6.00
C MET A 69 -17.62 -11.11 -7.14
N ASN A 70 -18.86 -11.59 -7.05
CA ASN A 70 -19.52 -12.38 -8.09
C ASN A 70 -20.48 -11.52 -8.89
N PHE A 71 -20.62 -11.82 -10.18
CA PHE A 71 -21.62 -11.21 -11.06
C PHE A 71 -22.11 -12.22 -12.10
N GLU A 72 -23.23 -11.92 -12.74
CA GLU A 72 -23.82 -12.76 -13.79
C GLU A 72 -24.07 -11.92 -15.03
N VAL A 73 -23.75 -12.48 -16.20
CA VAL A 73 -24.07 -11.90 -17.51
C VAL A 73 -24.63 -13.01 -18.39
N ASP A 74 -25.81 -12.79 -18.96
CA ASP A 74 -26.48 -13.74 -19.87
C ASP A 74 -26.59 -15.18 -19.32
N GLY A 75 -26.86 -15.32 -18.02
CA GLY A 75 -26.98 -16.62 -17.36
C GLY A 75 -25.66 -17.32 -17.03
N VAL A 76 -24.52 -16.67 -17.27
CA VAL A 76 -23.18 -17.17 -16.92
C VAL A 76 -22.66 -16.43 -15.69
N SER A 77 -22.23 -17.19 -14.68
CA SER A 77 -21.65 -16.63 -13.46
C SER A 77 -20.14 -16.41 -13.59
N TYR A 78 -19.67 -15.29 -13.05
CA TYR A 78 -18.28 -14.87 -13.00
C TYR A 78 -17.88 -14.49 -11.58
N VAL A 79 -16.58 -14.57 -11.30
CA VAL A 79 -15.99 -14.18 -10.01
C VAL A 79 -14.75 -13.33 -10.25
N ASN A 80 -14.56 -12.33 -9.41
CA ASN A 80 -13.29 -11.64 -9.25
C ASN A 80 -12.53 -12.30 -8.09
N GLU A 81 -11.24 -12.57 -8.27
CA GLU A 81 -10.44 -13.21 -7.23
C GLU A 81 -10.22 -12.29 -6.03
N ARG A 82 -10.15 -12.89 -4.83
CA ARG A 82 -9.90 -12.15 -3.60
C ARG A 82 -8.39 -12.03 -3.36
N ALA A 83 -7.81 -10.90 -3.78
CA ALA A 83 -6.41 -10.54 -3.52
C ALA A 83 -6.01 -10.57 -2.03
N THR A 84 -4.69 -10.61 -1.80
CA THR A 84 -4.10 -10.51 -0.46
C THR A 84 -4.33 -9.12 0.11
N ALA A 85 -3.93 -8.10 -0.64
CA ALA A 85 -4.26 -6.71 -0.35
C ALA A 85 -5.72 -6.43 -0.66
N THR A 86 -6.35 -5.65 0.20
CA THR A 86 -7.76 -5.26 0.05
C THR A 86 -8.06 -3.97 0.77
N GLN A 87 -8.89 -3.16 0.14
CA GLN A 87 -9.51 -1.92 0.61
C GLN A 87 -10.29 -2.05 1.94
N GLN A 88 -10.49 -3.28 2.43
CA GLN A 88 -11.25 -3.57 3.65
C GLN A 88 -10.33 -3.83 4.86
N THR A 89 -9.02 -3.78 4.65
CA THR A 89 -8.04 -3.99 5.71
C THR A 89 -8.18 -2.87 6.73
N GLY A 90 -8.58 -3.17 7.96
CA GLY A 90 -8.60 -2.16 9.03
C GLY A 90 -7.19 -1.86 9.53
N PHE A 91 -6.41 -2.92 9.71
CA PHE A 91 -5.00 -2.90 10.08
C PHE A 91 -4.32 -4.16 9.61
N TRP A 92 -2.99 -4.10 9.54
CA TRP A 92 -2.16 -5.23 9.15
C TRP A 92 -0.79 -5.10 9.82
N PHE A 93 -0.14 -6.24 10.06
CA PHE A 93 1.17 -6.22 10.71
C PHE A 93 1.99 -7.46 10.39
N THR A 94 3.31 -7.31 10.51
CA THR A 94 4.25 -8.43 10.58
C THR A 94 4.88 -8.47 11.96
N ALA A 95 4.69 -9.58 12.68
CA ALA A 95 5.32 -9.80 13.97
C ALA A 95 6.72 -10.41 13.79
N GLN A 96 7.73 -9.76 14.37
CA GLN A 96 9.12 -10.20 14.31
C GLN A 96 9.63 -10.50 15.73
N ALA A 97 9.86 -11.78 16.02
CA ALA A 97 10.46 -12.25 17.27
C ALA A 97 11.95 -12.55 17.07
N ARG A 98 12.82 -11.81 17.77
CA ARG A 98 14.28 -11.86 17.59
C ARG A 98 14.95 -12.40 18.86
N ASN A 99 15.09 -13.73 18.90
CA ASN A 99 15.59 -14.47 20.07
C ASN A 99 17.06 -14.18 20.46
N TYR A 100 17.81 -13.49 19.62
CA TYR A 100 19.20 -13.08 19.86
C TYR A 100 19.32 -11.72 20.56
N LEU A 101 18.20 -11.11 20.97
CA LEU A 101 18.12 -9.85 21.71
C LEU A 101 17.43 -10.07 23.07
N PRO A 102 17.64 -9.17 24.05
CA PRO A 102 16.89 -9.21 25.31
C PRO A 102 15.37 -9.16 25.06
N ASP A 103 14.58 -9.82 25.91
CA ASP A 103 13.12 -9.95 25.73
C ASP A 103 12.40 -8.62 25.49
N ALA A 104 12.81 -7.56 26.19
CA ALA A 104 12.22 -6.22 26.01
C ALA A 104 12.54 -5.58 24.66
N VAL A 105 13.60 -6.01 23.98
CA VAL A 105 14.02 -5.47 22.68
C VAL A 105 13.60 -6.39 21.54
N GLY A 106 13.62 -7.71 21.75
CA GLY A 106 13.54 -8.71 20.68
C GLY A 106 12.22 -8.75 19.89
N GLY A 107 11.10 -8.31 20.49
CA GLY A 107 9.79 -8.29 19.83
C GLY A 107 9.48 -6.95 19.16
N ILE A 108 9.18 -6.98 17.85
CA ILE A 108 8.63 -5.84 17.11
C ILE A 108 7.36 -6.27 16.37
N LEU A 109 6.32 -5.45 16.46
CA LEU A 109 5.21 -5.43 15.52
C LEU A 109 5.49 -4.35 14.49
N TRP A 110 5.74 -4.75 13.25
CA TRP A 110 5.72 -3.85 12.11
C TRP A 110 4.26 -3.61 11.79
N PHE A 111 3.71 -2.46 12.20
CA PHE A 111 2.28 -2.20 12.24
C PHE A 111 1.88 -1.13 11.24
N GLY A 112 0.75 -1.35 10.55
CA GLY A 112 0.14 -0.41 9.63
C GLY A 112 -1.39 -0.46 9.70
N VAL A 113 -2.02 0.58 9.19
CA VAL A 113 -3.48 0.70 9.11
C VAL A 113 -3.90 0.80 7.64
N ASP A 114 -5.16 0.47 7.37
CA ASP A 114 -5.74 0.51 6.03
C ASP A 114 -5.12 -0.50 5.04
N ASP A 115 -5.43 -0.38 3.76
CA ASP A 115 -4.97 -1.27 2.68
C ASP A 115 -3.44 -1.36 2.60
N ALA A 116 -2.92 -2.59 2.73
CA ALA A 116 -1.49 -2.87 2.72
C ALA A 116 -0.77 -2.33 1.47
N ALA A 117 -1.41 -2.33 0.30
CA ALA A 117 -0.78 -1.89 -0.94
C ALA A 117 -0.66 -0.35 -1.07
N THR A 118 -1.40 0.41 -0.28
CA THR A 118 -1.33 1.89 -0.20
C THR A 118 -0.97 2.38 1.20
N SER A 119 -0.38 1.51 2.02
CA SER A 119 -0.01 1.75 3.41
C SER A 119 1.43 1.29 3.66
N CYS A 120 2.04 1.78 4.73
CA CYS A 120 3.37 1.37 5.18
C CYS A 120 3.32 0.80 6.60
N LEU A 121 4.32 0.01 6.94
CA LEU A 121 4.55 -0.45 8.30
C LEU A 121 5.51 0.47 9.06
N THR A 122 5.23 0.65 10.34
CA THR A 122 6.11 1.34 11.30
C THR A 122 6.48 0.40 12.45
N PRO A 123 7.73 0.42 12.96
CA PRO A 123 8.14 -0.48 14.03
C PRO A 123 7.56 -0.06 15.38
N ILE A 124 6.79 -0.95 16.00
CA ILE A 124 6.27 -0.82 17.36
C ILE A 124 6.87 -1.92 18.22
N TYR A 125 7.70 -1.57 19.21
CA TYR A 125 8.29 -2.56 20.10
C TYR A 125 7.23 -3.18 21.01
N CYS A 126 7.33 -4.47 21.27
CA CYS A 126 6.34 -5.17 22.12
C CYS A 126 6.44 -4.80 23.61
N SER A 127 7.50 -4.10 24.04
CA SER A 127 7.75 -3.74 25.43
C SER A 127 7.19 -2.38 25.85
N ILE A 128 6.56 -1.65 24.93
CA ILE A 128 6.10 -0.30 25.19
C ILE A 128 5.02 -0.27 26.25
N THR A 129 4.91 0.85 26.96
CA THR A 129 3.90 1.05 28.02
C THR A 129 2.78 2.00 27.62
N ASP A 130 2.87 2.61 26.44
CA ASP A 130 1.91 3.58 25.93
C ASP A 130 1.70 3.40 24.43
N VAL A 131 0.50 3.75 23.95
CA VAL A 131 0.10 3.62 22.54
C VAL A 131 0.24 4.96 21.81
N PRO A 132 0.79 5.03 20.60
CA PRO A 132 0.83 6.25 19.81
C PRO A 132 -0.56 6.85 19.59
N GLU A 133 -0.73 8.17 19.72
CA GLU A 133 -2.04 8.84 19.61
C GLU A 133 -2.76 8.52 18.30
N CYS A 134 -2.03 8.51 17.18
CA CYS A 134 -2.58 8.23 15.86
C CYS A 134 -3.16 6.81 15.70
N PHE A 135 -2.82 5.88 16.59
CA PHE A 135 -3.36 4.50 16.64
C PHE A 135 -4.23 4.23 17.87
N ARG A 136 -4.41 5.22 18.74
CA ARG A 136 -5.01 5.03 20.06
C ARG A 136 -6.49 4.66 19.94
N GLU A 137 -6.94 3.78 20.82
CA GLU A 137 -8.38 3.51 20.99
C GLU A 137 -9.15 4.82 21.19
N GLY A 138 -10.29 4.95 20.52
CA GLY A 138 -11.08 6.18 20.46
C GLY A 138 -10.67 7.16 19.36
N ASN A 139 -9.51 7.00 18.72
CA ASN A 139 -9.02 7.87 17.64
C ASN A 139 -9.04 7.19 16.26
N GLY A 140 -10.23 6.86 15.77
CA GLY A 140 -10.43 6.17 14.50
C GLY A 140 -11.89 5.76 14.26
N HIS A 141 -12.84 6.56 14.77
CA HIS A 141 -14.25 6.24 14.68
C HIS A 141 -14.70 6.17 13.22
N MET A 142 -15.24 5.03 12.77
CA MET A 142 -15.50 4.77 11.35
C MET A 142 -16.56 5.66 10.68
N THR A 143 -17.33 6.43 11.46
CA THR A 143 -18.33 7.37 10.91
C THR A 143 -18.08 8.83 11.26
N GLN A 144 -16.94 9.15 11.89
CA GLN A 144 -16.56 10.51 12.23
C GLN A 144 -15.08 10.73 11.95
N TYR A 145 -14.79 11.66 11.04
CA TYR A 145 -13.42 12.01 10.68
C TYR A 145 -12.66 12.57 11.90
N SER A 146 -11.44 12.09 12.10
CA SER A 146 -10.48 12.63 13.05
C SER A 146 -9.21 13.07 12.31
N PRO A 147 -8.80 14.34 12.44
CA PRO A 147 -7.60 14.84 11.79
C PRO A 147 -6.30 14.35 12.43
N THR A 148 -6.36 13.60 13.54
CA THR A 148 -5.19 13.03 14.21
C THR A 148 -5.12 11.50 14.11
N SER A 149 -6.05 10.87 13.37
CA SER A 149 -6.15 9.42 13.26
C SER A 149 -5.39 8.88 12.04
N ALA A 150 -4.50 7.92 12.27
CA ALA A 150 -3.82 7.22 11.18
C ALA A 150 -4.82 6.51 10.27
N PHE A 151 -5.86 5.89 10.84
CA PHE A 151 -6.92 5.23 10.06
C PHE A 151 -7.47 6.16 8.97
N TRP A 152 -7.80 7.41 9.34
CA TRP A 152 -8.42 8.36 8.43
C TRP A 152 -7.47 8.95 7.39
N ILE A 153 -6.24 9.31 7.76
CA ILE A 153 -5.30 9.86 6.77
C ILE A 153 -4.87 8.79 5.76
N PHE A 154 -4.66 7.55 6.20
CA PHE A 154 -4.34 6.45 5.29
C PHE A 154 -5.50 6.16 4.33
N ASN A 155 -6.74 6.08 4.86
CA ASN A 155 -7.94 5.93 4.02
C ASN A 155 -8.06 7.05 2.98
N ARG A 156 -7.80 8.29 3.36
CA ARG A 156 -7.87 9.43 2.44
C ARG A 156 -6.86 9.33 1.30
N VAL A 157 -5.61 8.96 1.61
CA VAL A 157 -4.56 8.71 0.61
C VAL A 157 -4.93 7.53 -0.30
N ALA A 158 -5.41 6.41 0.28
CA ALA A 158 -5.81 5.23 -0.47
C ALA A 158 -6.97 5.53 -1.44
N GLN A 159 -8.01 6.23 -0.96
CA GLN A 159 -9.14 6.64 -1.79
C GLN A 159 -8.72 7.51 -2.96
N PHE A 160 -7.71 8.37 -2.80
CA PHE A 160 -7.18 9.13 -3.92
C PHE A 160 -6.36 8.26 -4.88
N ALA A 161 -5.53 7.36 -4.34
CA ALA A 161 -4.78 6.39 -5.12
C ALA A 161 -5.68 5.51 -6.01
N TYR A 162 -6.84 5.09 -5.51
CA TYR A 162 -7.78 4.26 -6.28
C TYR A 162 -8.31 4.92 -7.56
N LEU A 163 -8.27 6.25 -7.67
CA LEU A 163 -8.73 6.93 -8.88
C LEU A 163 -7.72 6.79 -10.03
N ARG A 164 -6.43 6.79 -9.71
CA ARG A 164 -5.33 6.75 -10.69
C ARG A 164 -4.17 5.90 -10.19
N TYR A 165 -4.42 4.60 -10.00
CA TYR A 165 -3.51 3.70 -9.28
C TYR A 165 -2.13 3.57 -9.93
N ASP A 166 -2.07 3.56 -11.26
CA ASP A 166 -0.84 3.54 -12.05
C ASP A 166 0.11 4.73 -11.81
N TYR A 167 -0.42 5.89 -11.40
CA TYR A 167 0.40 7.08 -11.07
C TYR A 167 0.42 7.38 -9.57
N ILE A 168 -0.76 7.60 -8.97
CA ILE A 168 -0.91 7.98 -7.57
C ILE A 168 -0.57 6.80 -6.67
N GLY A 169 -1.07 5.60 -6.98
CA GLY A 169 -0.74 4.38 -6.23
C GLY A 169 0.76 4.09 -6.26
N ALA A 170 1.41 4.24 -7.41
CA ALA A 170 2.86 4.09 -7.54
C ALA A 170 3.65 5.10 -6.68
N GLU A 171 3.21 6.36 -6.60
CA GLU A 171 3.84 7.37 -5.73
C GLU A 171 3.65 7.03 -4.23
N VAL A 172 2.48 6.52 -3.85
CA VAL A 172 2.21 6.05 -2.48
C VAL A 172 3.11 4.85 -2.13
N GLN A 173 3.23 3.87 -3.02
CA GLN A 173 4.11 2.71 -2.84
C GLN A 173 5.57 3.13 -2.69
N LYS A 174 6.05 4.07 -3.51
CA LYS A 174 7.39 4.63 -3.36
C LYS A 174 7.59 5.29 -1.99
N SER A 175 6.63 6.08 -1.53
CA SER A 175 6.70 6.72 -0.20
C SER A 175 6.71 5.69 0.95
N ALA A 176 5.94 4.62 0.81
CA ALA A 176 5.92 3.49 1.75
C ALA A 176 7.26 2.75 1.77
N ASP A 177 7.82 2.45 0.60
CA ASP A 177 9.12 1.78 0.45
C ASP A 177 10.26 2.58 1.07
N GLU A 178 10.31 3.90 0.80
CA GLU A 178 11.29 4.79 1.40
C GLU A 178 11.21 4.77 2.94
N TRP A 179 9.99 4.84 3.48
CA TRP A 179 9.75 4.78 4.92
C TRP A 179 10.21 3.46 5.52
N GLU A 180 9.72 2.33 4.99
CA GLU A 180 10.00 1.00 5.53
C GLU A 180 11.48 0.66 5.47
N ASN A 181 12.15 0.94 4.34
CA ASN A 181 13.58 0.70 4.20
C ASN A 181 14.40 1.56 5.17
N ALA A 182 13.99 2.80 5.43
CA ALA A 182 14.63 3.65 6.42
C ALA A 182 14.44 3.08 7.84
N LYS A 183 13.21 2.69 8.21
CA LYS A 183 12.92 2.14 9.54
C LYS A 183 13.59 0.78 9.78
N LEU A 184 13.68 -0.08 8.77
CA LEU A 184 14.42 -1.35 8.84
C LEU A 184 15.90 -1.14 9.18
N LYS A 185 16.54 -0.11 8.61
CA LYS A 185 17.92 0.26 8.94
C LYS A 185 18.02 0.88 10.33
N GLU A 186 17.08 1.78 10.67
CA GLU A 186 17.08 2.53 11.93
C GLU A 186 16.89 1.63 13.15
N VAL A 187 16.03 0.61 13.04
CA VAL A 187 15.79 -0.37 14.12
C VAL A 187 17.10 -1.02 14.61
N LEU A 188 18.07 -1.25 13.73
CA LEU A 188 19.38 -1.80 14.14
C LEU A 188 20.13 -0.86 15.10
N THR A 189 20.05 0.44 14.88
CA THR A 189 20.66 1.45 15.76
C THR A 189 19.91 1.52 17.08
N VAL A 190 18.58 1.50 17.03
CA VAL A 190 17.69 1.53 18.21
C VAL A 190 17.91 0.30 19.09
N ASP A 191 17.98 -0.89 18.51
CA ASP A 191 18.27 -2.15 19.22
C ASP A 191 19.60 -2.08 19.95
N ASN A 192 20.64 -1.58 19.28
CA ASN A 192 21.98 -1.47 19.83
C ASN A 192 22.06 -0.47 21.00
N ALA A 193 21.29 0.62 20.92
CA ALA A 193 21.17 1.55 22.04
C ALA A 193 20.40 0.93 23.21
N ALA A 194 19.25 0.29 22.92
CA ALA A 194 18.38 -0.28 23.94
C ALA A 194 19.02 -1.44 24.72
N LYS A 195 19.74 -2.35 24.05
CA LYS A 195 20.29 -3.55 24.68
C LYS A 195 21.29 -3.26 25.82
N GLY A 196 21.92 -2.08 25.83
CA GLY A 196 22.86 -1.66 26.88
C GLY A 196 22.20 -1.02 28.11
N LEU A 197 20.88 -0.78 28.07
CA LEU A 197 20.14 -0.12 29.13
C LEU A 197 19.58 -1.12 30.15
N SER A 198 19.24 -0.63 31.35
CA SER A 198 18.45 -1.42 32.31
C SER A 198 17.05 -1.68 31.78
N LEU A 199 16.37 -2.73 32.25
CA LEU A 199 15.02 -3.10 31.79
C LEU A 199 14.02 -1.92 31.85
N LYS A 200 14.06 -1.13 32.92
CA LYS A 200 13.20 0.06 33.05
C LYS A 200 13.49 1.08 31.93
N LYS A 201 14.77 1.40 31.72
CA LYS A 201 15.21 2.35 30.69
C LYS A 201 15.00 1.82 29.27
N GLN A 202 15.05 0.50 29.05
CA GLN A 202 14.69 -0.12 27.78
C GLN A 202 13.24 0.19 27.43
N LYS A 203 12.31 -0.06 28.36
CA LYS A 203 10.88 0.19 28.13
C LYS A 203 10.59 1.66 27.87
N GLU A 204 11.18 2.57 28.66
CA GLU A 204 11.04 4.02 28.46
C GLU A 204 11.55 4.43 27.07
N TYR A 205 12.80 4.09 26.74
CA TYR A 205 13.42 4.41 25.46
C TYR A 205 12.65 3.87 24.25
N LEU A 206 12.21 2.61 24.31
CA LEU A 206 11.48 1.97 23.22
C LEU A 206 10.03 2.46 23.10
N THR A 207 9.42 2.90 24.20
CA THR A 207 8.11 3.58 24.20
C THR A 207 8.23 4.91 23.47
N ASP A 208 9.19 5.75 23.87
CA ASP A 208 9.44 7.05 23.23
C ASP A 208 9.75 6.89 21.74
N TYR A 209 10.59 5.91 21.39
CA TYR A 209 10.91 5.60 20.00
C TYR A 209 9.66 5.23 19.20
N SER A 210 8.85 4.28 19.69
CA SER A 210 7.68 3.79 18.96
C SER A 210 6.62 4.88 18.79
N ILE A 211 6.38 5.70 19.82
CA ILE A 211 5.43 6.83 19.76
C ILE A 211 5.89 7.88 18.75
N ASN A 212 7.14 8.35 18.86
CA ASN A 212 7.66 9.39 17.97
C ASN A 212 7.74 8.91 16.52
N THR A 213 8.10 7.63 16.31
CA THR A 213 8.21 7.04 14.97
C THR A 213 6.83 6.88 14.32
N ALA A 214 5.82 6.42 15.08
CA ALA A 214 4.45 6.37 14.59
C ALA A 214 3.88 7.76 14.28
N GLN A 215 4.15 8.76 15.12
CA GLN A 215 3.72 10.14 14.85
C GLN A 215 4.42 10.74 13.62
N SER A 216 5.70 10.41 13.41
CA SER A 216 6.44 10.83 12.22
C SER A 216 5.89 10.19 10.94
N MET A 217 5.49 8.91 11.01
CA MET A 217 4.79 8.23 9.92
C MET A 217 3.48 8.93 9.58
N PHE A 218 2.68 9.24 10.60
CA PHE A 218 1.42 9.96 10.46
C PHE A 218 1.62 11.32 9.77
N ASN A 219 2.58 12.12 10.24
CA ASN A 219 2.88 13.43 9.65
C ASN A 219 3.32 13.31 8.19
N ARG A 220 4.17 12.32 7.87
CA ARG A 220 4.58 12.03 6.49
C ARG A 220 3.38 11.68 5.60
N TRP A 221 2.39 10.95 6.11
CA TRP A 221 1.17 10.63 5.34
C TRP A 221 0.28 11.85 5.11
N VAL A 222 0.24 12.79 6.08
CA VAL A 222 -0.44 14.08 5.90
C VAL A 222 0.25 14.92 4.81
N GLU A 223 1.58 14.99 4.82
CA GLU A 223 2.36 15.66 3.79
C GLU A 223 2.17 14.99 2.42
N LEU A 224 2.12 13.66 2.38
CA LEU A 224 1.87 12.90 1.16
C LEU A 224 0.49 13.22 0.58
N ASP A 225 -0.57 13.25 1.39
CA ASP A 225 -1.91 13.64 0.94
C ASP A 225 -1.92 15.04 0.27
N GLN A 226 -1.29 16.02 0.92
CA GLN A 226 -1.18 17.38 0.39
C GLN A 226 -0.39 17.42 -0.92
N TYR A 227 0.74 16.71 -0.95
CA TYR A 227 1.60 16.61 -2.12
C TYR A 227 0.86 15.99 -3.31
N LEU A 228 0.20 14.84 -3.10
CA LEU A 228 -0.56 14.15 -4.14
C LEU A 228 -1.66 15.06 -4.66
N MET A 229 -2.38 15.76 -3.78
CA MET A 229 -3.44 16.70 -4.17
C MET A 229 -2.90 17.77 -5.11
N VAL A 230 -1.76 18.39 -4.76
CA VAL A 230 -1.14 19.40 -5.62
C VAL A 230 -0.68 18.78 -6.93
N LYS A 231 0.01 17.63 -6.91
CA LYS A 231 0.58 17.01 -8.11
C LYS A 231 -0.48 16.57 -9.11
N TYR A 232 -1.57 15.95 -8.64
CA TYR A 232 -2.51 15.20 -9.47
C TYR A 232 -3.90 15.81 -9.63
N ILE A 233 -4.12 17.05 -9.16
CA ILE A 233 -5.42 17.73 -9.25
C ILE A 233 -5.97 17.73 -10.69
N ASP A 234 -7.28 17.50 -10.81
CA ASP A 234 -8.03 17.51 -12.08
C ASP A 234 -7.50 16.55 -13.16
N GLY A 235 -6.79 15.48 -12.75
CA GLY A 235 -6.22 14.51 -13.68
C GLY A 235 -4.91 14.95 -14.33
N ASN A 236 -4.39 16.13 -13.97
CA ASN A 236 -3.08 16.59 -14.42
C ASN A 236 -1.96 15.80 -13.72
N ILE A 237 -0.74 15.93 -14.24
CA ILE A 237 0.49 15.56 -13.53
C ILE A 237 1.42 16.76 -13.60
N LYS A 238 1.59 17.48 -12.49
CA LYS A 238 2.51 18.64 -12.46
C LYS A 238 3.96 18.18 -12.59
N VAL A 239 4.72 18.92 -13.40
CA VAL A 239 6.15 18.69 -13.64
C VAL A 239 6.95 19.10 -12.41
N GLU A 240 7.97 18.32 -12.09
CA GLU A 240 8.88 18.54 -10.97
C GLU A 240 10.35 18.49 -11.44
N ASP A 241 11.19 19.25 -10.76
CA ASP A 241 12.65 19.15 -10.82
C ASP A 241 13.25 18.89 -9.43
N GLU A 242 14.56 19.05 -9.28
CA GLU A 242 15.26 18.86 -8.00
C GLU A 242 14.81 19.81 -6.87
N ASN A 243 14.14 20.91 -7.21
CA ASN A 243 13.64 21.93 -6.28
C ASN A 243 12.12 21.85 -6.05
N GLY A 244 11.42 20.89 -6.67
CA GLY A 244 9.98 20.67 -6.52
C GLY A 244 9.18 21.05 -7.76
N PHE A 245 7.93 21.49 -7.57
CA PHE A 245 7.03 21.83 -8.69
C PHE A 245 7.55 23.02 -9.50
N VAL A 246 7.60 22.86 -10.83
CA VAL A 246 8.13 23.86 -11.75
C VAL A 246 7.09 24.95 -12.03
N ASP A 247 7.45 26.23 -11.83
CA ASP A 247 6.67 27.41 -12.25
C ASP A 247 6.96 27.73 -13.73
N ASN A 248 5.99 28.31 -14.45
CA ASN A 248 6.15 28.66 -15.86
C ASN A 248 6.97 29.96 -16.10
N GLY A 249 7.57 30.54 -15.06
CA GLY A 249 8.42 31.72 -15.11
C GLY A 249 7.66 33.05 -15.05
N ASN A 250 6.35 33.03 -14.77
CA ASN A 250 5.53 34.25 -14.74
C ASN A 250 5.50 34.96 -13.38
N GLY A 251 6.10 34.37 -12.35
CA GLY A 251 6.19 34.95 -11.00
C GLY A 251 4.86 35.01 -10.24
N LYS A 252 3.86 34.21 -10.62
CA LYS A 252 2.52 34.17 -10.02
C LYS A 252 2.14 32.79 -9.48
N ASN A 253 3.11 31.90 -9.27
CA ASN A 253 2.90 30.51 -8.83
C ASN A 253 1.97 29.74 -9.78
N ILE A 254 2.17 29.93 -11.08
CA ILE A 254 1.44 29.18 -12.10
C ILE A 254 2.36 28.05 -12.56
N PRO A 255 1.95 26.78 -12.41
CA PRO A 255 2.80 25.68 -12.77
C PRO A 255 3.14 25.71 -14.27
N ALA A 256 4.27 25.11 -14.61
CA ALA A 256 4.54 24.69 -15.97
C ALA A 256 3.37 23.83 -16.50
N SER A 257 3.22 23.79 -17.82
CA SER A 257 2.19 22.95 -18.46
C SER A 257 2.31 21.51 -17.93
N PRO A 258 1.23 20.95 -17.34
CA PRO A 258 1.28 19.62 -16.76
C PRO A 258 1.24 18.54 -17.85
N ASP A 259 1.67 17.33 -17.49
CA ASP A 259 1.47 16.16 -18.33
C ASP A 259 0.03 15.64 -18.23
N GLN A 260 -0.51 15.24 -19.38
CA GLN A 260 -1.85 14.67 -19.54
C GLN A 260 -1.75 13.37 -20.33
N PRO A 261 -1.27 12.27 -19.71
CA PRO A 261 -0.87 11.05 -20.42
C PRO A 261 -2.03 10.29 -21.08
N GLY A 262 -3.28 10.66 -20.77
CA GLY A 262 -4.48 9.99 -21.28
C GLY A 262 -4.66 8.59 -20.68
N TYR A 263 -5.36 7.73 -21.42
CA TYR A 263 -5.75 6.39 -20.96
C TYR A 263 -4.98 5.27 -21.66
N SER A 264 -5.03 4.06 -21.09
CA SER A 264 -4.45 2.86 -21.71
C SER A 264 -5.11 2.50 -23.04
N GLU A 265 -4.37 1.82 -23.93
CA GLU A 265 -4.91 1.37 -25.22
C GLU A 265 -6.09 0.40 -25.07
N LYS A 266 -6.08 -0.45 -24.04
CA LYS A 266 -7.18 -1.36 -23.74
C LYS A 266 -8.46 -0.57 -23.41
N TRP A 267 -8.34 0.46 -22.59
CA TRP A 267 -9.46 1.34 -22.27
C TRP A 267 -9.98 2.08 -23.50
N LYS A 268 -9.09 2.68 -24.30
CA LYS A 268 -9.48 3.39 -25.54
C LYS A 268 -10.27 2.50 -26.49
N ARG A 269 -9.84 1.25 -26.67
CA ARG A 269 -10.53 0.28 -27.51
C ARG A 269 -11.91 -0.09 -26.96
N ALA A 270 -12.04 -0.26 -25.65
CA ALA A 270 -13.34 -0.54 -25.03
C ALA A 270 -14.31 0.63 -25.21
N VAL A 271 -13.87 1.87 -25.03
CA VAL A 271 -14.68 3.07 -25.25
C VAL A 271 -15.10 3.21 -26.71
N ALA A 272 -14.19 2.94 -27.65
CA ALA A 272 -14.52 2.94 -29.07
C ALA A 272 -15.52 1.82 -29.43
N ALA A 273 -15.45 0.65 -28.79
CA ALA A 273 -16.39 -0.44 -29.01
C ALA A 273 -17.78 -0.15 -28.43
N ASP A 274 -17.86 0.56 -27.31
CA ASP A 274 -19.11 0.90 -26.63
C ASP A 274 -19.85 2.07 -27.32
N ASN A 275 -19.15 3.18 -27.57
CA ASN A 275 -19.77 4.42 -28.08
C ASN A 275 -18.93 5.14 -29.16
N GLY A 276 -18.15 4.39 -29.94
CA GLY A 276 -17.22 4.95 -30.92
C GLY A 276 -17.85 5.78 -32.02
N ASP A 277 -19.08 5.47 -32.45
CA ASP A 277 -19.77 6.19 -33.53
C ASP A 277 -20.03 7.66 -33.17
N ILE A 278 -20.31 7.95 -31.89
CA ILE A 278 -20.51 9.32 -31.39
C ILE A 278 -19.18 10.03 -31.16
N LEU A 279 -18.17 9.31 -30.67
CA LEU A 279 -16.88 9.86 -30.28
C LEU A 279 -15.92 10.09 -31.46
N ARG A 280 -16.22 9.49 -32.62
CA ARG A 280 -15.41 9.63 -33.83
C ARG A 280 -15.43 11.08 -34.33
N VAL A 281 -14.25 11.60 -34.63
CA VAL A 281 -14.10 12.94 -35.24
C VAL A 281 -14.78 12.93 -36.61
N VAL A 282 -15.64 13.92 -36.87
CA VAL A 282 -16.21 14.16 -38.20
C VAL A 282 -15.13 14.82 -39.05
N GLU A 283 -14.76 14.15 -40.13
CA GLU A 283 -13.88 14.69 -41.18
C GLU A 283 -14.64 15.63 -42.13
#